data_AF-A0A662KWQ7-F1
#
_entry.id   AF-A0A662KWQ7-F1
#
_cell.length_a   1.000
_cell.length_b   1.000
_cell.length_c   1.000
_cell.angle_alpha   90.00
_cell.angle_beta   90.00
_cell.angle_gamma   90.00
#
_symmetry.space_group_name_H-M   'P 1'
#
loop_
_entity.id
_entity.type
_entity.pdbx_description
1 polymer ?
#
loop_
_entity_poly.entity_id
_entity_poly.type
_entity_poly.pdbx_seq_one_letter_code
_entity_poly.pdbx_strand_id
1 'polypeptide(L)'
;MMKNYRIMRKLAIIFIVAVLAFPLVSASVLEKPDWREGDYWKYKVGYGVEGAESAGGEITTRILGTENVTIGNITYRCIVAKEKVNASEKTVYYDEESLAVVKEISYDNETEEKIYDP
;
A
#
# COMPACT_ATOMS: atom_id res chain seq x y z
N MET A 1 34.43 -6.73 46.67
CA MET A 1 34.25 -6.44 45.22
C MET A 1 32.97 -7.07 44.64
N MET A 2 31.82 -7.09 45.35
CA MET A 2 30.56 -7.71 44.87
C MET A 2 29.37 -6.76 44.71
N LYS A 3 29.44 -5.53 45.25
CA LYS A 3 28.35 -4.54 45.15
C LYS A 3 28.13 -4.03 43.73
N ASN A 4 29.21 -3.86 42.96
CA ASN A 4 29.17 -3.25 41.64
C ASN A 4 28.55 -4.17 40.57
N TYR A 5 28.74 -5.49 40.69
CA TYR A 5 28.16 -6.47 39.76
C TYR A 5 26.63 -6.52 39.85
N ARG A 6 26.07 -6.39 41.07
CA ARG A 6 24.62 -6.33 41.30
C ARG A 6 23.98 -5.08 40.69
N ILE A 7 24.68 -3.95 40.69
CA ILE A 7 24.21 -2.67 40.11
C ILE A 7 24.34 -2.71 38.59
N MET A 8 25.47 -3.20 38.07
CA MET A 8 25.71 -3.40 36.62
C MET A 8 24.68 -4.34 35.99
N ARG A 9 24.32 -5.45 36.65
CA ARG A 9 23.29 -6.37 36.17
C ARG A 9 21.91 -5.71 36.10
N LYS A 10 21.55 -4.86 37.08
CA LYS A 10 20.28 -4.12 37.05
C LYS A 10 20.24 -3.10 35.92
N LEU A 11 21.35 -2.39 35.68
CA LEU A 11 21.48 -1.44 34.57
C LEU A 11 21.37 -2.13 33.21
N ALA A 12 21.99 -3.30 33.03
CA ALA A 12 21.88 -4.07 31.79
C ALA A 12 20.44 -4.54 31.51
N ILE A 13 19.71 -4.98 32.56
CA ILE A 13 18.30 -5.39 32.42
C ILE A 13 17.42 -4.20 32.04
N ILE A 14 17.63 -3.03 32.67
CA ILE A 14 16.88 -1.80 32.34
C ILE A 14 17.12 -1.40 30.88
N PHE A 15 18.37 -1.50 30.41
CA PHE A 15 18.71 -1.15 29.04
C PHE A 15 18.06 -2.09 28.01
N ILE A 16 18.03 -3.40 28.28
CA ILE A 16 17.37 -4.38 27.41
C ILE A 16 15.85 -4.17 27.37
N VAL A 17 15.22 -3.91 28.52
CA VAL A 17 13.78 -3.58 28.58
C VAL A 17 13.48 -2.29 27.83
N ALA A 18 14.35 -1.28 27.92
CA ALA A 18 14.18 -0.03 27.19
C ALA A 18 14.23 -0.24 25.67
N VAL A 19 15.19 -1.02 25.16
CA VAL A 19 15.31 -1.33 23.73
C VAL A 19 14.12 -2.15 23.22
N LEU A 20 13.62 -3.10 24.01
CA LEU A 20 12.44 -3.90 23.66
C LEU A 20 11.11 -3.12 23.74
N ALA A 21 11.07 -2.03 24.50
CA ALA A 21 9.89 -1.17 24.63
C ALA A 21 9.75 -0.16 23.48
N PHE A 22 10.79 0.03 22.65
CA PHE A 22 10.66 0.80 21.42
C PHE A 22 10.02 -0.09 20.36
N PRO A 23 8.78 0.20 19.91
CA PRO A 23 8.23 -0.49 18.76
C PRO A 23 9.09 -0.14 17.56
N LEU A 24 9.93 -1.09 17.11
CA LEU A 24 10.58 -1.13 15.79
C LEU A 24 9.55 -1.36 14.68
N VAL A 25 8.35 -0.80 14.84
CA VAL A 25 7.31 -0.83 13.84
C VAL A 25 7.59 0.37 12.95
N SER A 26 8.43 0.17 11.92
CA SER A 26 8.31 0.97 10.71
C SER A 26 6.94 0.67 10.11
N ALA A 27 5.91 1.27 10.69
CA ALA A 27 4.61 1.35 10.06
C ALA A 27 4.86 2.19 8.81
N SER A 28 4.81 1.56 7.63
CA SER A 28 4.54 2.29 6.41
C SER A 28 3.31 3.15 6.69
N VAL A 29 3.52 4.46 6.84
CA VAL A 29 2.45 5.39 7.17
C VAL A 29 1.65 5.56 5.88
N LEU A 30 0.65 4.71 5.71
CA LEU A 30 -0.42 4.98 4.78
C LEU A 30 -1.21 6.15 5.40
N GLU A 31 -1.02 7.36 4.87
CA GLU A 31 -1.79 8.51 5.34
C GLU A 31 -3.28 8.25 5.09
N LYS A 32 -4.11 8.60 6.09
CA LYS A 32 -5.56 8.44 5.99
C LYS A 32 -6.06 9.29 4.80
N PRO A 33 -6.92 8.73 3.92
CA PRO A 33 -7.41 9.46 2.76
C PRO A 33 -8.21 10.70 3.14
N ASP A 34 -7.97 11.80 2.40
CA ASP A 34 -8.62 13.10 2.59
C ASP A 34 -9.81 13.25 1.63
N TRP A 35 -11.02 13.38 2.19
CA TRP A 35 -12.29 13.35 1.46
C TRP A 35 -12.71 14.72 0.89
N ARG A 36 -11.77 15.48 0.33
CA ARG A 36 -12.01 16.90 0.00
C ARG A 36 -12.45 17.19 -1.44
N GLU A 37 -12.28 16.26 -2.37
CA GLU A 37 -12.51 16.55 -3.80
C GLU A 37 -13.11 15.33 -4.54
N GLY A 38 -14.45 15.27 -4.70
CA GLY A 38 -15.13 14.34 -5.64
C GLY A 38 -15.07 12.84 -5.33
N ASP A 39 -15.64 12.02 -6.23
CA ASP A 39 -15.75 10.54 -6.11
C ASP A 39 -14.41 9.80 -6.30
N TYR A 40 -13.30 10.35 -5.80
CA TYR A 40 -11.97 9.76 -5.93
C TYR A 40 -11.15 9.91 -4.66
N TRP A 41 -10.15 9.04 -4.52
CA TRP A 41 -9.23 8.96 -3.39
C TRP A 41 -7.86 9.41 -3.86
N LYS A 42 -7.20 10.29 -3.11
CA LYS A 42 -5.81 10.71 -3.34
C LYS A 42 -4.93 10.17 -2.22
N TYR A 43 -3.84 9.51 -2.58
CA TYR A 43 -2.84 8.97 -1.66
C TYR A 43 -1.46 9.46 -2.07
N LYS A 44 -0.65 9.86 -1.08
CA LYS A 44 0.78 10.08 -1.27
C LYS A 44 1.51 8.81 -0.90
N VAL A 45 2.22 8.22 -1.86
CA VAL A 45 3.07 7.06 -1.61
C VAL A 45 4.51 7.55 -1.53
N GLY A 46 5.08 7.49 -0.33
CA GLY A 46 6.51 7.65 -0.13
C GLY A 46 7.22 6.31 -0.31
N TYR A 47 8.02 6.16 -1.37
CA TYR A 47 8.96 5.04 -1.46
C TYR A 47 10.18 5.38 -0.59
N GLY A 48 10.12 5.00 0.69
CA GLY A 48 11.24 5.17 1.60
C GLY A 48 12.34 4.15 1.32
N VAL A 49 13.38 4.54 0.59
CA VAL A 49 14.70 3.93 0.73
C VAL A 49 15.44 4.76 1.77
N GLU A 50 15.94 4.15 2.86
CA GLU A 50 16.73 4.86 3.87
C GLU A 50 17.86 5.66 3.19
N GLY A 51 17.80 7.00 3.30
CA GLY A 51 18.84 7.90 2.82
C GLY A 51 18.62 8.56 1.45
N ALA A 52 17.51 8.33 0.76
CA ALA A 52 17.16 9.06 -0.47
C ALA A 52 15.98 10.02 -0.23
N GLU A 53 16.05 11.24 -0.77
CA GLU A 53 14.89 12.14 -0.81
C GLU A 53 13.72 11.39 -1.45
N SER A 54 12.63 11.29 -0.69
CA SER A 54 11.43 10.55 -1.05
C SER A 54 10.97 10.93 -2.46
N ALA A 55 11.16 10.05 -3.44
CA ALA A 55 10.45 10.12 -4.71
C ALA A 55 8.99 9.75 -4.43
N GLY A 56 8.25 10.69 -3.84
CA GLY A 56 6.84 10.52 -3.51
C GLY A 56 6.00 10.59 -4.79
N GLY A 57 5.19 9.58 -5.04
CA GLY A 57 4.17 9.61 -6.09
C GLY A 57 2.81 9.99 -5.50
N GLU A 58 2.03 10.79 -6.22
CA GLU A 58 0.59 10.94 -5.92
C GLU A 58 -0.18 9.90 -6.72
N ILE A 59 -0.93 9.05 -6.02
CA ILE A 59 -1.86 8.08 -6.61
C ILE A 59 -3.26 8.63 -6.44
N THR A 60 -3.98 8.79 -7.54
CA THR A 60 -5.41 9.09 -7.54
C THR A 60 -6.19 7.87 -7.99
N THR A 61 -7.07 7.34 -7.15
CA THR A 61 -7.93 6.19 -7.44
C THR A 61 -9.40 6.62 -7.48
N ARG A 62 -10.07 6.44 -8.60
CA ARG A 62 -11.50 6.76 -8.76
C ARG A 62 -12.29 5.49 -9.02
N ILE A 63 -13.35 5.24 -8.24
CA ILE A 63 -14.27 4.12 -8.53
C ILE A 63 -15.21 4.53 -9.65
N LEU A 64 -15.30 3.71 -10.69
CA LEU A 64 -16.17 3.92 -11.84
C LEU A 64 -17.52 3.22 -11.69
N GLY A 65 -17.55 2.10 -10.96
CA GLY A 65 -18.75 1.31 -10.73
C GLY A 65 -18.42 -0.18 -10.60
N THR A 66 -19.40 -1.01 -10.92
CA THR A 66 -19.26 -2.48 -10.94
C THR A 66 -19.60 -3.04 -12.32
N GLU A 67 -18.81 -3.99 -12.80
CA GLU A 67 -18.98 -4.64 -14.10
C GLU A 67 -18.77 -6.16 -13.97
N ASN A 68 -19.49 -6.95 -14.78
CA ASN A 68 -19.21 -8.38 -14.89
C ASN A 68 -18.13 -8.60 -15.95
N VAL A 69 -17.03 -9.23 -15.57
CA VAL A 69 -15.90 -9.53 -16.45
C VAL A 69 -15.76 -11.04 -16.59
N THR A 70 -15.84 -11.54 -17.82
CA THR A 70 -15.63 -12.96 -18.12
C THR A 70 -14.20 -13.19 -18.62
N ILE A 71 -13.44 -14.02 -17.91
CA ILE A 71 -12.08 -14.43 -18.26
C ILE A 71 -12.06 -15.94 -18.46
N GLY A 72 -11.79 -16.38 -19.68
CA GLY A 72 -11.97 -17.78 -20.05
C GLY A 72 -13.43 -18.21 -19.87
N ASN A 73 -13.67 -19.10 -18.90
CA ASN A 73 -15.01 -19.62 -18.56
C ASN A 73 -15.55 -19.13 -17.21
N ILE A 74 -14.82 -18.27 -16.49
CA ILE A 74 -15.23 -17.76 -15.18
C ILE A 74 -15.70 -16.31 -15.35
N THR A 75 -16.83 -15.96 -14.73
CA THR A 75 -17.35 -14.58 -14.70
C THR A 75 -17.19 -14.03 -13.30
N TYR A 76 -16.38 -12.98 -13.20
CA TYR A 76 -16.14 -12.22 -11.98
C TYR A 76 -17.04 -11.01 -11.94
N ARG A 77 -17.63 -10.70 -10.79
CA ARG A 77 -18.30 -9.43 -10.56
C ARG A 77 -17.26 -8.48 -9.98
N CYS A 78 -16.86 -7.48 -10.77
CA CYS A 78 -15.70 -6.65 -10.44
C CYS A 78 -16.09 -5.22 -10.07
N ILE A 79 -15.42 -4.65 -9.08
CA ILE A 79 -15.33 -3.22 -8.85
C ILE A 79 -14.29 -2.66 -9.82
N VAL A 80 -14.68 -1.66 -10.62
CA VAL A 80 -13.81 -1.02 -11.61
C VAL A 80 -13.27 0.27 -11.04
N ALA A 81 -11.94 0.40 -10.99
CA ALA A 81 -11.26 1.60 -10.53
C ALA A 81 -10.32 2.15 -11.60
N LYS A 82 -10.24 3.47 -11.70
CA LYS A 82 -9.25 4.19 -12.50
C LYS A 82 -8.16 4.70 -11.56
N GLU A 83 -6.94 4.24 -11.76
CA GLU A 83 -5.77 4.65 -11.00
C GLU A 83 -4.85 5.51 -11.84
N LYS A 84 -4.43 6.65 -11.30
CA LYS A 84 -3.46 7.53 -11.92
C LYS A 84 -2.28 7.70 -10.99
N VAL A 85 -1.09 7.39 -11.48
CA VAL A 85 0.18 7.58 -10.77
C VAL A 85 1.05 8.51 -11.58
N ASN A 86 1.21 9.75 -11.11
CA ASN A 86 1.89 10.81 -11.85
C ASN A 86 1.30 11.00 -13.27
N ALA A 87 2.05 10.62 -14.32
CA ALA A 87 1.63 10.70 -15.72
C ALA A 87 1.04 9.39 -16.28
N SER A 88 1.16 8.27 -15.54
CA SER A 88 0.63 6.97 -15.96
C SER A 88 -0.80 6.78 -15.45
N GLU A 89 -1.63 6.14 -16.26
CA GLU A 89 -3.03 5.87 -15.94
C GLU A 89 -3.35 4.41 -16.29
N LYS A 90 -4.08 3.74 -15.40
CA LYS A 90 -4.57 2.39 -15.59
C LYS A 90 -5.99 2.21 -15.08
N THR A 91 -6.71 1.27 -15.65
CA THR A 91 -7.99 0.76 -15.13
C THR A 91 -7.74 -0.60 -14.50
N VAL A 92 -8.18 -0.78 -13.26
CA VAL A 92 -8.03 -2.02 -12.49
C VAL A 92 -9.41 -2.59 -12.18
N TYR A 93 -9.56 -3.90 -12.36
CA TYR A 93 -10.76 -4.67 -12.07
C TYR A 93 -10.48 -5.54 -10.85
N TYR A 94 -11.12 -5.21 -9.74
CA TYR A 94 -11.03 -5.98 -8.50
C TYR A 94 -12.24 -6.87 -8.36
N ASP A 95 -12.06 -8.16 -8.07
CA ASP A 95 -13.17 -9.03 -7.68
C ASP A 95 -13.90 -8.46 -6.46
N GLU A 96 -15.23 -8.37 -6.49
CA GLU A 96 -16.02 -7.72 -5.43
C GLU A 96 -15.95 -8.48 -4.10
N GLU A 97 -15.76 -9.81 -4.13
CA GLU A 97 -15.74 -10.64 -2.92
C GLU A 97 -14.38 -10.64 -2.23
N SER A 98 -13.31 -10.85 -3.00
CA SER A 98 -11.95 -11.01 -2.48
C SER A 98 -11.11 -9.72 -2.53
N LEU A 99 -11.54 -8.72 -3.30
CA LEU A 99 -10.75 -7.54 -3.68
C LEU A 99 -9.43 -7.88 -4.39
N ALA A 100 -9.28 -9.11 -4.89
CA ALA A 100 -8.15 -9.52 -5.71
C ALA A 100 -8.21 -8.84 -7.08
N VAL A 101 -7.05 -8.48 -7.63
CA VAL A 101 -6.97 -7.94 -9.00
C VAL A 101 -7.21 -9.08 -9.98
N VAL A 102 -8.22 -8.91 -10.82
CA VAL A 102 -8.60 -9.87 -11.88
C VAL A 102 -7.99 -9.44 -13.22
N LYS A 103 -7.97 -8.12 -13.47
CA LYS A 103 -7.50 -7.55 -14.73
C LYS A 103 -7.01 -6.12 -14.53
N GLU A 104 -5.98 -5.74 -15.28
CA GLU A 104 -5.50 -4.36 -15.41
C GLU A 104 -5.38 -3.96 -16.87
N ILE A 105 -5.67 -2.71 -17.19
CA ILE A 105 -5.44 -2.09 -18.49
C ILE A 105 -4.63 -0.82 -18.27
N SER A 106 -3.38 -0.76 -18.74
CA SER A 106 -2.55 0.45 -18.69
C SER A 106 -2.60 1.22 -20.01
N TYR A 107 -2.63 2.55 -19.93
CA TYR A 107 -2.78 3.46 -21.07
C TYR A 107 -1.54 4.33 -21.30
N ASP A 108 -0.34 3.77 -21.18
CA ASP A 108 0.91 4.50 -21.44
C ASP A 108 1.11 4.69 -22.97
N ASN A 109 2.32 4.44 -23.50
CA ASN A 109 2.58 4.61 -24.93
C ASN A 109 1.76 3.64 -25.81
N GLU A 110 1.47 2.45 -25.30
CA GLU A 110 0.59 1.45 -25.90
C GLU A 110 -0.38 0.95 -24.83
N THR A 111 -1.59 0.55 -25.26
CA THR A 111 -2.56 -0.04 -24.34
C THR A 111 -2.18 -1.48 -24.05
N GLU A 112 -1.76 -1.76 -22.82
CA GLU A 112 -1.45 -3.13 -22.38
C GLU A 112 -2.57 -3.66 -21.50
N GLU A 113 -3.00 -4.89 -21.75
CA GLU A 113 -3.94 -5.62 -20.90
C GLU A 113 -3.21 -6.76 -20.18
N LYS A 114 -3.39 -6.83 -18.85
CA LYS A 114 -2.85 -7.89 -17.99
C LYS A 114 -4.00 -8.57 -17.27
N ILE A 115 -4.10 -9.88 -17.46
CA ILE A 115 -5.08 -10.73 -16.79
C ILE A 115 -4.35 -11.48 -15.69
N TYR A 116 -4.95 -11.51 -14.51
CA TYR A 116 -4.46 -12.22 -13.35
C TYR A 116 -5.42 -13.38 -13.07
N ASP A 117 -4.86 -14.57 -12.85
CA ASP A 117 -5.62 -15.70 -12.35
C ASP A 117 -5.66 -15.56 -10.81
N PRO A 118 -6.82 -15.29 -10.20
CA PRO A 118 -6.94 -15.05 -8.76
C PRO A 118 -6.68 -16.31 -7.91
#